data_AF-A0A847Z844-F1
#
_entry.id   AF-A0A847Z844-F1
#
_cell.length_a   1.000
_cell.length_b   1.000
_cell.length_c   1.000
_cell.angle_alpha   90.00
_cell.angle_beta   90.00
_cell.angle_gamma   90.00
#
_symmetry.space_group_name_H-M   'P 1'
#
loop_
_entity.id
_entity.type
_entity.pdbx_description
1 polymer ?
#
loop_
_entity_poly.entity_id
_entity_poly.type
_entity_poly.pdbx_seq_one_letter_code
_entity_poly.pdbx_strand_id
1 'polypeptide(L)'
;MKRIQDVDYLYASTRIKALERTLVTNERLRRMAEAKSDDELLKVLDECGYGEINEISQIPAAIAKKRHDVIYDALQLAPDKKVVQIFLLRYDYHNLKAIIKGQAANTEYESTLMESGSIPVKQMMATAGNTIIGADGQLSSIMKQAANEARDLLARTGDPRLSDTVLDRACFAEMLMLAKEAESSFLVE
;
A
#
# COMPACT_ATOMS: atom_id res chain seq x y z
N MET A 1 22.55 -17.79 5.29
CA MET A 1 21.99 -16.43 5.50
C MET A 1 22.68 -15.81 6.70
N LYS A 2 22.96 -14.49 6.66
CA LYS A 2 23.46 -13.76 7.83
C LYS A 2 22.33 -13.71 8.86
N ARG A 3 22.62 -14.08 10.12
CA ARG A 3 21.66 -13.98 11.22
C ARG A 3 21.42 -12.49 11.50
N ILE A 4 20.19 -12.03 11.33
CA ILE A 4 19.77 -10.66 11.64
C ILE A 4 19.60 -10.55 13.16
N GLN A 5 20.10 -9.47 13.73
CA GLN A 5 19.98 -9.16 15.15
C GLN A 5 19.18 -7.87 15.35
N ASP A 6 18.59 -7.68 16.53
CA ASP A 6 17.80 -6.48 16.85
C ASP A 6 18.59 -5.17 16.65
N VAL A 7 19.90 -5.21 16.93
CA VAL A 7 20.80 -4.06 16.73
C VAL A 7 20.92 -3.63 15.27
N ASP A 8 20.68 -4.54 14.32
CA ASP A 8 20.67 -4.23 12.89
C ASP A 8 19.47 -3.32 12.53
N TYR A 9 18.40 -3.32 13.33
CA TYR A 9 17.22 -2.45 13.15
C TYR A 9 17.36 -1.07 13.83
N LEU A 10 18.45 -0.79 14.54
CA LEU A 10 18.60 0.45 15.31
C LEU A 10 18.50 1.71 14.43
N TYR A 11 19.14 1.69 13.26
CA TYR A 11 19.08 2.83 12.35
C TYR A 11 17.67 3.01 11.75
N ALA A 12 17.05 1.92 11.29
CA ALA A 12 15.71 1.95 10.72
C ALA A 12 14.67 2.48 11.74
N SER A 13 14.67 1.93 12.95
CA SER A 13 13.78 2.37 14.04
C SER A 13 14.02 3.83 14.45
N THR A 14 15.27 4.27 14.52
CA THR A 14 15.61 5.68 14.82
C THR A 14 15.13 6.61 13.70
N ARG A 15 15.26 6.21 12.43
CA ARG A 15 14.76 6.96 11.27
C ARG A 15 13.24 7.10 11.34
N ILE A 16 12.51 6.02 11.57
CA ILE A 16 11.05 6.05 11.74
C ILE A 16 10.67 6.97 12.90
N LYS A 17 11.36 6.87 14.05
CA LYS A 17 11.11 7.75 15.20
C LYS A 17 11.34 9.23 14.90
N ALA A 18 12.31 9.57 14.05
CA ALA A 18 12.52 10.94 13.60
C ALA A 18 11.37 11.43 12.71
N LEU A 19 10.88 10.58 11.79
CA LEU A 19 9.75 10.89 10.91
C LEU A 19 8.44 11.07 11.67
N GLU A 20 8.24 10.36 12.79
CA GLU A 20 7.04 10.51 13.64
C GLU A 20 6.83 11.95 14.11
N ARG A 21 7.89 12.76 14.24
CA ARG A 21 7.80 14.17 14.67
C ARG A 21 7.07 15.06 13.65
N THR A 22 7.04 14.65 12.39
CA THR A 22 6.36 15.38 11.31
C THR A 22 4.94 14.88 11.07
N LEU A 23 4.45 13.91 11.86
CA LEU A 23 3.07 13.43 11.74
C LEU A 23 2.06 14.54 11.99
N VAL A 24 0.94 14.44 11.28
CA VAL A 24 -0.21 15.32 11.47
C VAL A 24 -0.84 15.00 12.83
N THR A 25 -0.64 15.89 13.80
CA THR A 25 -1.21 15.77 15.15
C THR A 25 -2.62 16.35 15.19
N ASN A 26 -3.38 16.06 16.26
CA ASN A 26 -4.68 16.69 16.50
C ASN A 26 -4.61 18.22 16.53
N GLU A 27 -3.53 18.79 17.06
CA GLU A 27 -3.31 20.24 17.08
C GLU A 27 -3.08 20.78 15.65
N ARG A 28 -2.25 20.11 14.85
CA ARG A 28 -2.03 20.47 13.43
C ARG A 28 -3.31 20.37 12.61
N LEU A 29 -4.14 19.34 12.85
CA LEU A 29 -5.47 19.21 12.22
C LEU A 29 -6.39 20.38 12.56
N ARG A 30 -6.43 20.80 13.83
CA ARG A 30 -7.22 21.97 14.25
C ARG A 30 -6.71 23.24 13.59
N ARG A 31 -5.40 23.48 13.57
CA ARG A 31 -4.78 24.62 12.88
C ARG A 31 -5.15 24.65 11.38
N MET A 32 -5.15 23.51 10.70
CA MET A 32 -5.58 23.43 9.30
C MET A 32 -7.08 23.73 9.15
N ALA A 33 -7.93 23.25 10.06
CA ALA A 33 -9.37 23.50 10.01
C ALA A 33 -9.74 24.96 10.32
N GLU A 34 -8.92 25.66 11.09
CA GLU A 34 -9.09 27.08 11.47
C GLU A 34 -8.35 28.05 10.52
N ALA A 35 -7.63 27.54 9.52
CA ALA A 35 -6.89 28.34 8.56
C ALA A 35 -7.82 29.29 7.78
N LYS A 36 -7.42 30.55 7.65
CA LYS A 36 -8.22 31.60 7.00
C LYS A 36 -7.93 31.74 5.51
N SER A 37 -6.89 31.07 5.03
CA SER A 37 -6.49 31.03 3.62
C SER A 37 -5.83 29.70 3.27
N ASP A 38 -5.80 29.41 1.97
CA ASP A 38 -5.08 28.26 1.42
C ASP A 38 -3.59 28.29 1.82
N ASP A 39 -2.94 29.46 1.76
CA ASP A 39 -1.54 29.62 2.15
C ASP A 39 -1.27 29.22 3.61
N GLU A 40 -2.18 29.54 4.53
CA GLU A 40 -2.05 29.14 5.94
C GLU A 40 -2.15 27.61 6.09
N LEU A 41 -3.08 26.98 5.38
CA LEU A 41 -3.21 25.52 5.36
C LEU A 41 -1.97 24.84 4.77
N LEU A 42 -1.48 25.35 3.63
CA LEU A 42 -0.31 24.80 2.94
C LEU A 42 0.96 24.91 3.79
N LYS A 43 1.13 26.00 4.55
CA LYS A 43 2.22 26.12 5.54
C LYS A 43 2.18 25.05 6.62
N VAL A 44 0.99 24.72 7.14
CA VAL A 44 0.87 23.65 8.15
C VAL A 44 1.24 22.29 7.54
N LEU A 45 0.91 22.05 6.27
CA LEU A 45 1.33 20.82 5.58
C LEU A 45 2.84 20.77 5.34
N ASP A 46 3.47 21.89 4.99
CA ASP A 46 4.93 21.98 4.85
C ASP A 46 5.64 21.69 6.20
N GLU A 47 5.12 22.24 7.32
CA GLU A 47 5.59 21.91 8.68
C GLU A 47 5.47 20.40 9.02
N CYS A 48 4.50 19.70 8.41
CA CYS A 48 4.34 18.25 8.53
C CYS A 48 5.27 17.44 7.60
N GLY A 49 6.13 18.14 6.85
CA GLY A 49 7.12 17.52 5.97
C GLY A 49 6.52 16.94 4.69
N TYR A 50 5.37 17.44 4.23
CA TYR A 50 4.84 17.16 2.89
C TYR A 50 5.56 17.95 1.78
N GLY A 51 6.43 18.88 2.15
CA GLY A 51 7.20 19.74 1.25
C GLY A 51 6.42 20.96 0.80
N GLU A 52 7.05 21.75 -0.06
CA GLU A 52 6.46 22.98 -0.60
C GLU A 52 5.33 22.62 -1.59
N ILE A 53 4.12 22.99 -1.21
CA ILE A 53 2.89 22.82 -2.00
C ILE A 53 2.40 24.22 -2.35
N ASN A 54 2.25 24.49 -3.64
CA ASN A 54 1.85 25.83 -4.12
C ASN A 54 0.34 25.96 -4.34
N GLU A 55 -0.35 24.83 -4.54
CA GLU A 55 -1.78 24.80 -4.83
C GLU A 55 -2.46 23.64 -4.07
N ILE A 56 -3.70 23.85 -3.61
CA ILE A 56 -4.50 22.79 -2.97
C ILE A 56 -4.63 21.55 -3.86
N SER A 57 -4.73 21.75 -5.17
CA SER A 57 -4.79 20.68 -6.18
C SER A 57 -3.61 19.69 -6.10
N GLN A 58 -2.45 20.14 -5.58
CA GLN A 58 -1.21 19.36 -5.48
C GLN A 58 -1.13 18.53 -4.19
N ILE A 59 -2.00 18.78 -3.20
CA ILE A 59 -1.98 18.08 -1.90
C ILE A 59 -2.03 16.55 -2.05
N PRO A 60 -2.94 15.96 -2.86
CA PRO A 60 -2.99 14.51 -3.03
C PRO A 60 -1.66 13.92 -3.56
N ALA A 61 -1.02 14.61 -4.51
CA ALA A 61 0.25 14.20 -5.07
C ALA A 61 1.39 14.32 -4.04
N ALA A 62 1.41 15.38 -3.23
CA ALA A 62 2.38 15.54 -2.15
C ALA A 62 2.25 14.45 -1.07
N ILE A 63 1.02 14.10 -0.68
CA ILE A 63 0.75 13.00 0.26
C ILE A 63 1.21 11.66 -0.33
N ALA A 64 0.89 11.38 -1.60
CA ALA A 64 1.30 10.16 -2.27
C ALA A 64 2.83 10.05 -2.36
N LYS A 65 3.50 11.14 -2.74
CA LYS A 65 4.97 11.24 -2.79
C LYS A 65 5.58 10.99 -1.41
N LYS A 66 5.12 11.69 -0.37
CA LYS A 66 5.63 11.52 0.99
C LYS A 66 5.48 10.08 1.48
N ARG A 67 4.33 9.45 1.20
CA ARG A 67 4.09 8.05 1.55
C ARG A 67 5.04 7.11 0.80
N HIS A 68 5.24 7.34 -0.49
CA HIS A 68 6.21 6.59 -1.30
C HIS A 68 7.63 6.71 -0.72
N ASP A 69 8.09 7.92 -0.42
CA ASP A 69 9.42 8.17 0.14
C ASP A 69 9.63 7.46 1.48
N VAL A 70 8.63 7.48 2.37
CA VAL A 70 8.69 6.79 3.67
C VAL A 70 8.75 5.27 3.51
N ILE A 71 7.94 4.70 2.61
CA ILE A 71 7.96 3.27 2.31
C ILE A 71 9.31 2.87 1.70
N TYR A 72 9.82 3.66 0.76
CA TYR A 72 11.11 3.43 0.13
C TYR A 72 12.25 3.48 1.14
N ASP A 73 12.29 4.50 2.00
CA ASP A 73 13.24 4.60 3.11
C ASP A 73 13.17 3.35 4.00
N ALA A 74 11.97 2.94 4.43
CA ALA A 74 11.80 1.76 5.27
C ALA A 74 12.33 0.48 4.61
N LEU A 75 12.05 0.28 3.31
CA LEU A 75 12.54 -0.87 2.55
C LEU A 75 14.07 -0.90 2.38
N GLN A 76 14.71 0.27 2.26
CA GLN A 76 16.16 0.36 2.14
C GLN A 76 16.87 0.14 3.49
N LEU A 77 16.26 0.59 4.58
CA LEU A 77 16.87 0.57 5.89
C LEU A 77 16.59 -0.72 6.68
N ALA A 78 15.52 -1.45 6.35
CA ALA A 78 15.18 -2.70 7.02
C ALA A 78 16.17 -3.83 6.66
N PRO A 79 16.83 -4.48 7.64
CA PRO A 79 17.66 -5.66 7.42
C PRO A 79 16.93 -6.84 6.74
N ASP A 80 15.70 -7.15 7.18
CA ASP A 80 14.78 -8.01 6.43
C ASP A 80 13.66 -7.16 5.83
N LYS A 81 13.58 -7.10 4.50
CA LYS A 81 12.55 -6.34 3.78
C LYS A 81 11.15 -6.89 4.00
N LYS A 82 11.00 -8.17 4.37
CA LYS A 82 9.69 -8.81 4.59
C LYS A 82 8.86 -8.07 5.64
N VAL A 83 9.52 -7.54 6.69
CA VAL A 83 8.83 -6.80 7.76
C VAL A 83 8.13 -5.53 7.26
N VAL A 84 8.57 -4.98 6.12
CA VAL A 84 7.93 -3.83 5.47
C VAL A 84 6.98 -4.30 4.37
N GLN A 85 7.40 -5.30 3.57
CA GLN A 85 6.62 -5.82 2.43
C GLN A 85 5.24 -6.35 2.84
N ILE A 86 5.09 -6.92 4.04
CA ILE A 86 3.80 -7.37 4.59
C ILE A 86 2.75 -6.25 4.55
N PHE A 87 3.15 -5.01 4.85
CA PHE A 87 2.24 -3.87 4.86
C PHE A 87 1.89 -3.37 3.45
N LEU A 88 2.65 -3.75 2.43
CA LEU A 88 2.40 -3.34 1.04
C LEU A 88 1.37 -4.22 0.35
N LEU A 89 1.25 -5.49 0.76
CA LEU A 89 0.30 -6.46 0.19
C LEU A 89 -1.14 -5.93 0.17
N ARG A 90 -1.55 -5.21 1.20
CA ARG A 90 -2.91 -4.63 1.25
C ARG A 90 -3.22 -3.71 0.07
N TYR A 91 -2.21 -3.00 -0.46
CA TYR A 91 -2.38 -2.10 -1.60
C TYR A 91 -2.38 -2.89 -2.91
N ASP A 92 -1.54 -3.93 -3.03
CA ASP A 92 -1.53 -4.81 -4.19
C ASP A 92 -2.88 -5.54 -4.33
N TYR A 93 -3.40 -6.10 -3.24
CA TYR A 93 -4.72 -6.74 -3.20
C TYR A 93 -5.87 -5.74 -3.38
N HIS A 94 -5.77 -4.51 -2.87
CA HIS A 94 -6.73 -3.44 -3.16
C HIS A 94 -6.80 -3.13 -4.67
N ASN A 95 -5.63 -2.93 -5.30
CA ASN A 95 -5.54 -2.64 -6.73
C ASN A 95 -6.13 -3.78 -7.55
N LEU A 96 -5.79 -5.02 -7.21
CA LEU A 96 -6.32 -6.21 -7.89
C LEU A 96 -7.85 -6.32 -7.77
N LYS A 97 -8.41 -6.06 -6.58
CA LYS A 97 -9.88 -5.98 -6.37
C LYS A 97 -10.52 -4.91 -7.24
N ALA A 98 -9.95 -3.71 -7.27
CA ALA A 98 -10.47 -2.61 -8.06
C ALA A 98 -10.48 -2.95 -9.56
N ILE A 99 -9.38 -3.51 -10.08
CA ILE A 99 -9.26 -3.90 -11.49
C ILE A 99 -10.27 -4.99 -11.85
N ILE A 100 -10.34 -6.08 -11.08
CA ILE A 100 -11.25 -7.20 -11.38
C ILE A 100 -12.71 -6.74 -11.40
N LYS A 101 -13.13 -5.92 -10.42
CA LYS A 101 -14.49 -5.39 -10.35
C LYS A 101 -14.79 -4.41 -11.47
N GLY A 102 -13.86 -3.49 -11.74
CA GLY A 102 -14.03 -2.49 -12.79
C GLY A 102 -14.12 -3.12 -14.18
N GLN A 103 -13.29 -4.12 -14.47
CA GLN A 103 -13.35 -4.88 -15.71
C GLN A 103 -14.67 -5.65 -15.86
N ALA A 104 -15.14 -6.32 -14.79
CA ALA A 104 -16.40 -7.06 -14.83
C ALA A 104 -17.63 -6.14 -14.99
N ALA A 105 -17.60 -4.95 -14.39
CA ALA A 105 -18.68 -3.96 -14.45
C ALA A 105 -18.58 -3.02 -15.66
N ASN A 106 -17.49 -3.06 -16.43
CA ASN A 106 -17.15 -2.07 -17.46
C ASN A 106 -17.20 -0.62 -16.94
N THR A 107 -16.66 -0.38 -15.74
CA THR A 107 -16.60 0.94 -15.10
C THR A 107 -15.14 1.38 -14.92
N GLU A 108 -14.89 2.69 -14.92
CA GLU A 108 -13.58 3.26 -14.60
C GLU A 108 -13.16 2.88 -13.17
N TYR A 109 -11.89 2.49 -12.99
CA TYR A 109 -11.35 2.06 -11.70
C TYR A 109 -9.96 2.66 -11.41
N GLU A 110 -9.31 3.24 -12.41
CA GLU A 110 -7.93 3.73 -12.38
C GLU A 110 -7.72 4.79 -11.30
N SER A 111 -8.71 5.67 -11.10
CA SER A 111 -8.70 6.70 -10.05
C SER A 111 -8.73 6.14 -8.62
N THR A 112 -9.08 4.86 -8.44
CA THR A 112 -9.13 4.18 -7.14
C THR A 112 -7.85 3.41 -6.81
N LEU A 113 -6.91 3.31 -7.75
CA LEU A 113 -5.68 2.56 -7.59
C LEU A 113 -4.68 3.30 -6.70
N MET A 114 -3.89 2.52 -5.95
CA MET A 114 -2.95 3.00 -4.94
C MET A 114 -1.52 2.69 -5.38
N GLU A 115 -0.70 3.73 -5.57
CA GLU A 115 0.72 3.66 -5.97
C GLU A 115 1.68 3.21 -4.84
N SER A 116 1.16 2.62 -3.76
CA SER A 116 1.93 2.26 -2.57
C SER A 116 2.10 0.75 -2.36
N GLY A 117 1.66 -0.04 -3.34
CA GLY A 117 1.90 -1.48 -3.37
C GLY A 117 3.35 -1.83 -3.70
N SER A 118 3.66 -3.12 -3.63
CA SER A 118 4.95 -3.65 -4.09
C SER A 118 5.02 -3.75 -5.61
N ILE A 119 3.86 -3.81 -6.29
CA ILE A 119 3.75 -3.89 -7.74
C ILE A 119 3.29 -2.53 -8.28
N PRO A 120 4.04 -1.91 -9.22
CA PRO A 120 3.62 -0.67 -9.88
C PRO A 120 2.22 -0.79 -10.51
N VAL A 121 1.40 0.25 -10.40
CA VAL A 121 -0.01 0.22 -10.85
C VAL A 121 -0.13 -0.19 -12.32
N LYS A 122 0.70 0.38 -13.21
CA LYS A 122 0.73 0.03 -14.64
C LYS A 122 1.01 -1.46 -14.87
N GLN A 123 1.91 -2.02 -14.07
CA GLN A 123 2.26 -3.43 -14.15
C GLN A 123 1.11 -4.29 -13.64
N MET A 124 0.52 -3.95 -12.50
CA MET A 124 -0.66 -4.64 -11.96
C MET A 124 -1.83 -4.67 -12.97
N MET A 125 -2.10 -3.56 -13.65
CA MET A 125 -3.12 -3.49 -14.71
C MET A 125 -2.81 -4.44 -15.87
N ALA A 126 -1.57 -4.44 -16.37
CA ALA A 126 -1.15 -5.35 -17.44
C ALA A 126 -1.28 -6.82 -17.00
N THR A 127 -0.81 -7.14 -15.80
CA THR A 127 -0.86 -8.49 -15.21
C THR A 127 -2.29 -9.00 -15.03
N ALA A 128 -3.20 -8.13 -14.59
CA ALA A 128 -4.62 -8.43 -14.40
C ALA A 128 -5.40 -8.51 -15.72
N GLY A 129 -4.94 -7.83 -16.78
CA GLY A 129 -5.53 -7.89 -18.12
C GLY A 129 -5.29 -9.20 -18.88
N ASN A 130 -4.41 -10.07 -18.37
CA ASN A 130 -4.10 -11.34 -19.02
C ASN A 130 -5.27 -12.35 -18.94
N THR A 131 -5.37 -13.23 -19.94
CA THR A 131 -6.33 -14.35 -19.94
C THR A 131 -6.20 -15.20 -18.68
N ILE A 132 -4.98 -15.45 -18.22
CA ILE A 132 -4.69 -15.97 -16.88
C ILE A 132 -4.01 -14.85 -16.12
N ILE A 133 -4.65 -14.34 -15.07
CA ILE A 133 -4.08 -13.26 -14.25
C ILE A 133 -2.76 -13.75 -13.66
N GLY A 134 -1.69 -12.94 -13.73
CA GLY A 134 -0.37 -13.34 -13.21
C GLY A 134 0.40 -14.35 -14.07
N ALA A 135 0.06 -14.50 -15.36
CA ALA A 135 0.82 -15.38 -16.26
C ALA A 135 2.26 -14.93 -16.52
N ASP A 136 2.53 -13.64 -16.37
CA ASP A 136 3.81 -12.96 -16.51
C ASP A 136 4.75 -13.10 -15.30
N GLY A 137 4.32 -13.83 -14.26
CA GLY A 137 5.11 -14.08 -13.05
C GLY A 137 5.24 -12.90 -12.10
N GLN A 138 4.44 -11.84 -12.27
CA GLN A 138 4.51 -10.64 -11.41
C GLN A 138 3.73 -10.79 -10.10
N LEU A 139 2.83 -11.77 -10.02
CA LEU A 139 2.09 -12.08 -8.79
C LEU A 139 2.71 -13.29 -8.10
N SER A 140 2.60 -13.33 -6.78
CA SER A 140 2.87 -14.54 -6.01
C SER A 140 1.91 -15.67 -6.43
N SER A 141 2.26 -16.91 -6.12
CA SER A 141 1.39 -18.07 -6.40
C SER A 141 0.02 -17.93 -5.72
N ILE A 142 0.00 -17.43 -4.48
CA ILE A 142 -1.20 -17.23 -3.67
C ILE A 142 -2.08 -16.15 -4.32
N MET A 143 -1.50 -14.99 -4.63
CA MET A 143 -2.22 -13.87 -5.25
C MET A 143 -2.74 -14.26 -6.64
N LYS A 144 -1.94 -14.94 -7.46
CA LYS A 144 -2.34 -15.46 -8.76
C LYS A 144 -3.54 -16.41 -8.67
N GLN A 145 -3.48 -17.40 -7.78
CA GLN A 145 -4.58 -18.36 -7.61
C GLN A 145 -5.86 -17.63 -7.18
N ALA A 146 -5.77 -16.76 -6.18
CA ALA A 146 -6.89 -16.00 -5.67
C ALA A 146 -7.48 -15.04 -6.71
N ALA A 147 -6.65 -14.40 -7.53
CA ALA A 147 -7.09 -13.50 -8.60
C ALA A 147 -7.99 -14.22 -9.62
N ASN A 148 -7.54 -15.38 -10.09
CA ASN A 148 -8.29 -16.16 -11.07
C ASN A 148 -9.57 -16.74 -10.45
N GLU A 149 -9.50 -17.27 -9.21
CA GLU A 149 -10.69 -17.74 -8.48
C GLU A 149 -11.72 -16.62 -8.26
N ALA A 150 -11.27 -15.43 -7.87
CA ALA A 150 -12.13 -14.27 -7.63
C ALA A 150 -12.82 -13.80 -8.92
N ARG A 151 -12.07 -13.71 -10.03
CA ARG A 151 -12.63 -13.38 -11.35
C ARG A 151 -13.67 -14.40 -11.81
N ASP A 152 -13.37 -15.69 -11.67
CA ASP A 152 -14.29 -16.77 -12.06
C ASP A 152 -15.53 -16.83 -11.15
N LEU A 153 -15.37 -16.51 -9.86
CA LEU A 153 -16.48 -16.42 -8.93
C LEU A 153 -17.40 -15.25 -9.29
N LEU A 154 -16.82 -14.06 -9.53
CA LEU A 154 -17.55 -12.87 -9.94
C LEU A 154 -18.32 -13.10 -11.25
N ALA A 155 -17.69 -13.74 -12.24
CA ALA A 155 -18.33 -14.06 -13.51
C ALA A 155 -19.53 -15.01 -13.37
N ARG A 156 -19.49 -15.94 -12.40
CA ARG A 156 -20.56 -16.92 -12.16
C ARG A 156 -21.70 -16.38 -11.30
N THR A 157 -21.40 -15.57 -10.27
CA THR A 157 -22.39 -15.14 -9.28
C THR A 157 -22.88 -13.71 -9.50
N GLY A 158 -22.09 -12.87 -10.18
CA GLY A 158 -22.32 -11.44 -10.27
C GLY A 158 -22.17 -10.69 -8.94
N ASP A 159 -21.66 -11.33 -7.88
CA ASP A 159 -21.50 -10.72 -6.55
C ASP A 159 -20.05 -10.28 -6.29
N PRO A 160 -19.76 -8.96 -6.32
CA PRO A 160 -18.42 -8.43 -6.05
C PRO A 160 -17.91 -8.71 -4.64
N ARG A 161 -18.80 -8.88 -3.66
CA ARG A 161 -18.40 -9.12 -2.26
C ARG A 161 -17.80 -10.51 -2.07
N LEU A 162 -18.31 -11.50 -2.80
CA LEU A 162 -17.74 -12.85 -2.80
C LEU A 162 -16.34 -12.85 -3.43
N SER A 163 -16.16 -12.13 -4.54
CA SER A 163 -14.86 -11.92 -5.17
C SER A 163 -13.86 -11.22 -4.23
N ASP A 164 -14.28 -10.15 -3.56
CA ASP A 164 -13.45 -9.43 -2.59
C ASP A 164 -13.04 -10.35 -1.42
N THR A 165 -13.95 -11.19 -0.93
CA THR A 165 -13.68 -12.13 0.18
C THR A 165 -12.60 -13.15 -0.17
N VAL A 166 -12.57 -13.66 -1.42
CA VAL A 166 -11.50 -14.56 -1.90
C VAL A 166 -10.14 -13.86 -1.84
N LEU A 167 -10.08 -12.62 -2.31
CA LEU A 167 -8.86 -11.82 -2.35
C LEU A 167 -8.40 -11.40 -0.95
N ASP A 168 -9.32 -11.02 -0.07
CA ASP A 168 -9.01 -10.64 1.32
C ASP A 168 -8.47 -11.83 2.11
N ARG A 169 -9.07 -13.01 1.96
CA ARG A 169 -8.57 -14.26 2.57
C ARG A 169 -7.14 -14.56 2.11
N ALA A 170 -6.87 -14.40 0.82
CA ALA A 170 -5.55 -14.62 0.26
C ALA A 170 -4.53 -13.57 0.76
N CYS A 171 -4.94 -12.30 0.86
CA CYS A 171 -4.11 -11.23 1.42
C CYS A 171 -3.66 -11.57 2.84
N PHE A 172 -4.58 -11.96 3.73
CA PHE A 172 -4.22 -12.33 5.10
C PHE A 172 -3.37 -13.60 5.18
N ALA A 173 -3.63 -14.58 4.31
CA ALA A 173 -2.81 -15.80 4.24
C ALA A 173 -1.37 -15.50 3.82
N GLU A 174 -1.18 -14.64 2.83
CA GLU A 174 0.14 -14.23 2.34
C GLU A 174 0.87 -13.33 3.36
N MET A 175 0.16 -12.41 4.01
CA MET A 175 0.70 -11.62 5.12
C MET A 175 1.20 -12.51 6.26
N LEU A 176 0.42 -13.52 6.66
CA LEU A 176 0.80 -14.47 7.70
C LEU A 176 2.00 -15.33 7.28
N MET A 177 2.06 -15.74 6.01
CA MET A 177 3.21 -16.48 5.47
C MET A 177 4.49 -15.64 5.57
N LEU A 178 4.46 -14.39 5.09
CA LEU A 178 5.60 -13.49 5.18
C LEU A 178 5.98 -13.16 6.62
N ALA A 179 5.01 -13.00 7.53
CA ALA A 179 5.27 -12.77 8.94
C ALA A 179 6.03 -13.94 9.59
N LYS A 180 5.65 -15.18 9.25
CA LYS A 180 6.35 -16.39 9.70
C LYS A 180 7.75 -16.50 9.10
N GLU A 181 7.92 -16.17 7.81
CA GLU A 181 9.23 -16.14 7.14
C GLU A 181 10.16 -15.02 7.61
N ALA A 182 9.60 -13.97 8.22
CA ALA A 182 10.34 -12.90 8.86
C ALA A 182 10.70 -13.22 10.33
N GLU A 183 10.24 -14.37 10.84
CA GLU A 183 10.45 -14.82 12.23
C GLU A 183 10.04 -13.77 13.29
N SER A 184 9.07 -12.91 12.96
CA SER A 184 8.63 -11.82 13.83
C SER A 184 7.40 -12.21 14.63
N SER A 185 7.56 -12.47 15.93
CA SER A 185 6.44 -12.80 16.82
C SER A 185 5.37 -11.70 16.85
N PHE A 186 5.79 -10.43 16.81
CA PHE A 186 4.89 -9.27 16.79
C PHE A 186 3.97 -9.22 15.57
N LEU A 187 4.41 -9.75 14.42
CA LEU A 187 3.60 -9.76 13.19
C LEU A 187 2.73 -11.01 13.06
N VAL A 188 2.97 -12.04 13.88
CA VAL A 188 2.26 -13.32 13.85
C VAL A 188 1.11 -13.37 14.87
N GLU A 189 1.24 -12.64 15.98
CA GLU A 189 0.21 -12.48 17.03
C GLU A 189 -0.97 -11.62 16.58
#